data_AF-A0A7C4SPN7-F1
#
_entry.id   AF-A0A7C4SPN7-F1
#
_cell.length_a   1.000
_cell.length_b   1.000
_cell.length_c   1.000
_cell.angle_alpha   90.00
_cell.angle_beta   90.00
_cell.angle_gamma   90.00
#
_symmetry.space_group_name_H-M   'P 1'
#
loop_
_entity.id
_entity.type
_entity.pdbx_description
1 polymer ?
#
loop_
_entity_poly.entity_id
_entity_poly.type
_entity_poly.pdbx_seq_one_letter_code
_entity_poly.pdbx_strand_id
1 'polypeptide(L)'
;MKILKEPRQIINKIEGIKLIEMRGNQLESNCCGGGGLYLPLNPERSSSIALNRLSDVPRGVRKLVTACPSCEVQLSTAAQNAGLDVEVLDISELILKALTATDR
;
A
#
# COMPACT_ATOMS: atom_id res chain seq x y z
N MET A 1 4.94 4.55 15.26
CA MET A 1 5.41 5.63 14.36
C MET A 1 4.24 6.57 14.10
N LYS A 2 4.38 7.88 14.35
CA LYS A 2 3.30 8.89 14.14
C LYS A 2 3.58 9.77 12.91
N ILE A 3 4.10 9.17 11.84
CA ILE A 3 4.32 9.83 10.55
C ILE A 3 3.06 9.60 9.72
N LEU A 4 2.25 10.64 9.56
CA LEU A 4 0.93 10.55 8.94
C LEU A 4 0.75 11.60 7.84
N LYS A 5 1.21 12.83 8.05
CA LYS A 5 0.93 13.95 7.16
C LYS A 5 1.92 14.01 6.00
N GLU A 6 3.16 13.68 6.26
CA GLU A 6 4.30 13.86 5.38
C GLU A 6 4.17 13.03 4.08
N PRO A 7 3.82 11.73 4.11
CA PRO A 7 3.60 10.96 2.88
C PRO A 7 2.46 11.53 2.03
N ARG A 8 1.38 11.99 2.68
CA ARG A 8 0.21 12.58 2.00
C ARG A 8 0.56 13.90 1.34
N GLN A 9 1.36 14.73 2.02
CA GLN A 9 1.85 16.00 1.47
C GLN A 9 2.72 15.77 0.23
N ILE A 10 3.56 14.74 0.22
CA ILE A 10 4.37 14.38 -0.94
C ILE A 10 3.48 13.91 -2.10
N ILE A 11 2.56 12.97 -1.86
CA ILE A 11 1.68 12.43 -2.91
C ILE A 11 0.81 13.52 -3.52
N ASN A 12 0.26 14.42 -2.71
CA ASN A 12 -0.60 15.52 -3.20
C ASN A 12 0.16 16.58 -4.01
N LYS A 13 1.49 16.58 -4.01
CA LYS A 13 2.31 17.46 -4.86
C LYS A 13 2.59 16.86 -6.24
N ILE A 14 2.27 15.58 -6.47
CA ILE A 14 2.48 14.94 -7.76
C ILE A 14 1.31 15.28 -8.69
N GLU A 15 1.62 15.94 -9.80
CA GLU A 15 0.62 16.29 -10.81
C GLU A 15 -0.03 15.04 -11.43
N GLY A 16 -1.33 15.11 -11.71
CA GLY A 16 -2.08 14.00 -12.30
C GLY A 16 -2.43 12.86 -11.33
N ILE A 17 -2.04 12.95 -10.04
CA ILE A 17 -2.38 11.96 -9.02
C ILE A 17 -3.41 12.52 -8.05
N LYS A 18 -4.44 11.71 -7.77
CA LYS A 18 -5.42 11.97 -6.72
C LYS A 18 -5.27 10.92 -5.62
N LEU A 19 -4.88 11.35 -4.42
CA LEU A 19 -4.85 10.48 -3.25
C LEU A 19 -6.28 10.12 -2.83
N ILE A 20 -6.55 8.81 -2.71
CA ILE A 20 -7.79 8.28 -2.16
C ILE A 20 -7.44 7.46 -0.92
N GLU A 21 -8.01 7.83 0.21
CA GLU A 21 -7.78 7.13 1.47
C GLU A 21 -8.55 5.81 1.52
N MET A 22 -7.91 4.76 2.04
CA MET A 22 -8.58 3.51 2.38
C MET A 22 -9.46 3.71 3.63
N ARG A 23 -10.42 2.79 3.82
CA ARG A 23 -11.11 2.65 5.10
C ARG A 23 -10.10 2.29 6.19
N GLY A 24 -10.24 2.89 7.38
CA GLY A 24 -9.24 2.74 8.44
C GLY A 24 -7.90 3.32 7.99
N ASN A 25 -7.76 4.64 8.06
CA ASN A 25 -6.54 5.36 7.71
C ASN A 25 -6.01 6.14 8.93
N GLN A 26 -4.83 6.73 8.78
CA GLN A 26 -4.13 7.44 9.86
C GLN A 26 -3.92 6.55 11.08
N LEU A 27 -4.40 6.93 12.26
CA LEU A 27 -4.27 6.15 13.50
C LEU A 27 -5.15 4.90 13.50
N GLU A 28 -6.15 4.85 12.63
CA GLU A 28 -7.08 3.71 12.47
C GLU A 28 -6.61 2.75 11.36
N SER A 29 -5.34 2.83 10.95
CA SER A 29 -4.80 1.99 9.87
C SER A 29 -4.65 0.54 10.30
N ASN A 30 -5.26 -0.36 9.51
CA ASN A 30 -5.11 -1.80 9.70
C ASN A 30 -3.73 -2.31 9.25
N CYS A 31 -3.21 -3.31 9.97
CA CYS A 31 -1.94 -3.98 9.65
C CYS A 31 -2.03 -4.81 8.36
N CYS A 32 -0.91 -4.98 7.65
CA CYS A 32 -0.79 -5.85 6.48
C CYS A 32 -0.54 -7.34 6.83
N GLY A 33 -0.12 -7.64 8.06
CA GLY A 33 0.27 -8.98 8.51
C GLY A 33 1.71 -9.39 8.22
N GLY A 34 2.50 -8.59 7.48
CA GLY A 34 3.86 -8.93 7.05
C GLY A 34 4.98 -8.69 8.07
N GLY A 35 4.75 -7.83 9.07
CA GLY A 35 5.78 -7.41 10.03
C GLY A 35 5.89 -8.27 11.30
N GLY A 36 6.87 -7.95 12.15
CA GLY A 36 6.96 -8.47 13.52
C GLY A 36 7.15 -9.98 13.65
N LEU A 37 7.82 -10.61 12.67
CA LEU A 37 7.94 -12.08 12.53
C LEU A 37 6.58 -12.80 12.43
N TYR A 38 5.47 -12.08 12.26
CA TYR A 38 4.15 -12.69 12.24
C TYR A 38 3.94 -13.55 11.00
N LEU A 39 4.37 -13.07 9.82
CA LEU A 39 4.31 -13.82 8.58
C LEU A 39 4.98 -15.20 8.65
N PRO A 40 6.29 -15.32 9.02
CA PRO A 40 6.93 -16.63 9.07
C PRO A 40 6.37 -17.53 10.19
N LEU A 41 5.85 -16.97 11.28
CA LEU A 41 5.29 -17.76 12.38
C LEU A 41 3.82 -18.19 12.14
N ASN A 42 3.05 -17.42 11.37
CA ASN A 42 1.63 -17.61 11.15
C ASN A 42 1.22 -17.26 9.70
N PRO A 43 1.69 -18.01 8.69
CA PRO A 43 1.55 -17.63 7.28
C PRO A 43 0.09 -17.53 6.81
N GLU A 44 -0.77 -18.49 7.19
CA GLU A 44 -2.19 -18.48 6.78
C GLU A 44 -2.96 -17.28 7.36
N ARG A 45 -2.73 -16.96 8.63
CA ARG A 45 -3.36 -15.80 9.28
C ARG A 45 -2.81 -14.50 8.73
N SER A 46 -1.50 -14.43 8.48
CA SER A 46 -0.86 -13.27 7.85
C SER A 46 -1.46 -13.00 6.46
N SER A 47 -1.65 -14.04 5.64
CA SER A 47 -2.33 -13.93 4.34
C SER A 47 -3.77 -13.46 4.49
N SER A 48 -4.52 -14.01 5.45
CA SER A 48 -5.90 -13.58 5.72
C SER A 48 -6.01 -12.11 6.13
N ILE A 49 -5.07 -11.62 6.93
CA ILE A 49 -4.97 -10.19 7.31
C ILE A 49 -4.69 -9.32 6.08
N ALA A 50 -3.77 -9.74 5.22
CA ALA A 50 -3.44 -9.04 3.99
C ALA A 50 -4.67 -8.94 3.06
N LEU A 51 -5.40 -10.04 2.86
CA LEU A 51 -6.63 -10.07 2.06
C LEU A 51 -7.73 -9.17 2.65
N ASN A 52 -7.92 -9.20 3.97
CA ASN A 52 -8.84 -8.29 4.64
C ASN A 52 -8.43 -6.83 4.40
N ARG A 53 -7.13 -6.52 4.46
CA ARG A 53 -6.64 -5.17 4.16
C ARG A 53 -6.87 -4.78 2.69
N LEU A 54 -6.67 -5.70 1.74
CA LEU A 54 -6.94 -5.45 0.32
C LEU A 54 -8.43 -5.24 0.04
N SER A 55 -9.33 -5.81 0.86
CA SER A 55 -10.78 -5.56 0.74
C SER A 55 -11.20 -4.12 1.07
N ASP A 56 -10.36 -3.38 1.81
CA ASP A 56 -10.56 -1.96 2.10
C ASP A 56 -10.17 -1.05 0.92
N VAL A 57 -9.59 -1.59 -0.16
CA VAL A 57 -9.20 -0.80 -1.35
C VAL A 57 -10.46 -0.28 -2.04
N PRO A 58 -10.59 1.05 -2.22
CA PRO A 58 -11.76 1.63 -2.88
C PRO A 58 -11.93 1.13 -4.31
N ARG A 59 -13.18 0.92 -4.74
CA ARG A 59 -13.48 0.49 -6.12
C ARG A 59 -12.89 1.45 -7.14
N GLY A 60 -12.26 0.90 -8.17
CA GLY A 60 -11.64 1.66 -9.27
C GLY A 60 -10.20 2.11 -8.99
N VAL A 61 -9.68 1.92 -7.77
CA VAL A 61 -8.27 2.13 -7.46
C VAL A 61 -7.47 0.90 -7.89
N ARG A 62 -6.46 1.12 -8.74
CA ARG A 62 -5.56 0.07 -9.25
C ARG A 62 -4.13 0.18 -8.71
N LYS A 63 -3.82 1.23 -7.97
CA LYS A 63 -2.50 1.46 -7.36
C LYS A 63 -2.65 1.72 -5.87
N LEU A 64 -1.98 0.91 -5.08
CA LEU A 64 -1.86 1.06 -3.63
C LEU A 64 -0.44 1.51 -3.30
N VAL A 65 -0.29 2.47 -2.39
CA VAL A 65 1.02 3.02 -2.04
C VAL A 65 1.29 2.82 -0.56
N THR A 66 2.50 2.38 -0.22
CA THR A 66 2.97 2.19 1.15
C THR A 66 4.37 2.77 1.30
N ALA A 67 4.79 3.07 2.53
CA ALA A 67 6.16 3.46 2.86
C ALA A 67 6.86 2.39 3.72
N CYS A 68 6.36 1.16 3.66
CA CYS A 68 6.80 0.05 4.47
C CYS A 68 7.09 -1.15 3.56
N PRO A 69 8.35 -1.57 3.41
CA PRO A 69 8.73 -2.66 2.51
C PRO A 69 8.05 -3.99 2.83
N SER A 70 7.78 -4.29 4.11
CA SER A 70 7.06 -5.52 4.47
C SER A 70 5.58 -5.47 4.08
N CYS A 71 4.94 -4.29 4.15
CA CYS A 71 3.59 -4.11 3.61
C CYS A 71 3.57 -4.28 2.10
N GLU A 72 4.54 -3.72 1.40
CA GLU A 72 4.65 -3.82 -0.06
C GLU A 72 4.71 -5.29 -0.49
N VAL A 73 5.71 -6.04 0.00
CA VAL A 73 5.87 -7.46 -0.32
C VAL A 73 4.61 -8.26 0.05
N GLN A 74 4.12 -8.10 1.27
CA GLN A 74 2.98 -8.91 1.76
C GLN A 74 1.69 -8.63 0.98
N LEU A 75 1.38 -7.36 0.71
CA LEU A 75 0.16 -6.98 -0.01
C LEU A 75 0.27 -7.31 -1.50
N SER A 76 1.44 -7.14 -2.12
CA SER A 76 1.69 -7.56 -3.51
C SER A 76 1.48 -9.06 -3.67
N THR A 77 2.08 -9.88 -2.81
CA THR A 77 1.93 -11.34 -2.86
C THR A 77 0.47 -11.75 -2.61
N ALA A 78 -0.22 -11.14 -1.63
CA ALA A 78 -1.61 -11.45 -1.36
C ALA A 78 -2.53 -11.06 -2.53
N ALA A 79 -2.31 -9.89 -3.14
CA ALA A 79 -3.07 -9.44 -4.31
C ALA A 79 -2.87 -10.37 -5.51
N GLN A 80 -1.61 -10.75 -5.79
CA GLN A 80 -1.26 -11.70 -6.85
C GLN A 80 -1.94 -13.06 -6.64
N ASN A 81 -1.86 -13.63 -5.44
CA ASN A 81 -2.45 -14.92 -5.13
C ASN A 81 -3.98 -14.91 -5.22
N ALA A 82 -4.61 -13.78 -4.93
CA ALA A 82 -6.06 -13.59 -5.04
C ALA A 82 -6.53 -13.16 -6.44
N GLY A 83 -5.61 -12.96 -7.40
CA GLY A 83 -5.95 -12.49 -8.75
C GLY A 83 -6.54 -11.09 -8.80
N LEU A 84 -6.17 -10.22 -7.85
CA LEU A 84 -6.64 -8.83 -7.80
C LEU A 84 -5.80 -7.93 -8.73
N ASP A 85 -6.47 -7.08 -9.51
CA ASP A 85 -5.82 -6.06 -10.36
C ASP A 85 -5.45 -4.81 -9.54
N VAL A 86 -4.51 -4.98 -8.61
CA VAL A 86 -3.96 -3.91 -7.77
C VAL A 86 -2.43 -4.00 -7.75
N GLU A 87 -1.76 -2.97 -8.25
CA GLU A 87 -0.32 -2.76 -8.14
C GLU A 87 -0.01 -2.12 -6.78
N VAL A 88 0.79 -2.75 -5.94
CA VAL A 88 1.28 -2.16 -4.69
C VAL A 88 2.68 -1.59 -4.93
N LEU A 89 2.87 -0.33 -4.58
CA LEU A 89 4.11 0.43 -4.78
C LEU A 89 4.67 0.91 -3.46
N ASP A 90 6.00 0.89 -3.33
CA ASP A 90 6.66 1.76 -2.35
C ASP A 90 6.52 3.24 -2.78
N ILE A 91 6.44 4.14 -1.80
CA ILE A 91 6.34 5.57 -2.05
C ILE A 91 7.52 6.11 -2.86
N SER A 92 8.70 5.52 -2.72
CA SER A 92 9.89 5.88 -3.48
C SER A 92 9.74 5.54 -4.96
N GLU A 93 9.11 4.39 -5.28
CA GLU A 93 8.81 4.00 -6.66
C GLU A 93 7.79 4.95 -7.29
N LEU A 94 6.76 5.33 -6.53
CA LEU A 94 5.80 6.32 -6.99
C LEU A 94 6.48 7.65 -7.35
N ILE A 95 7.39 8.12 -6.49
CA ILE A 95 8.14 9.36 -6.71
C ILE A 95 9.03 9.22 -7.95
N LEU A 96 9.74 8.10 -8.10
CA LEU A 96 10.59 7.86 -9.26
C LEU A 96 9.78 7.84 -10.57
N LYS A 97 8.61 7.17 -10.56
CA LYS A 97 7.69 7.15 -11.71
C LYS A 97 7.19 8.56 -12.04
N ALA A 98 6.91 9.39 -11.03
CA ALA A 98 6.47 10.77 -11.23
C ALA A 98 7.57 11.65 -11.84
N LEU A 99 8.80 11.55 -11.34
CA LEU A 99 9.94 12.31 -11.86
C LEU A 99 10.23 11.93 -13.33
N THR A 100 10.31 10.64 -13.62
CA THR A 100 10.64 10.14 -14.97
C THR A 100 9.50 10.24 -15.98
N ALA A 101 8.25 10.37 -15.54
CA ALA A 101 7.11 10.63 -16.42
C ALA A 101 7.09 12.08 -16.94
N THR A 102 7.75 13.00 -16.24
CA THR A 102 7.82 14.42 -16.61
C THR A 102 8.89 14.70 -17.68
N ASP A 103 9.83 13.76 -17.86
CA ASP A 103 10.90 13.83 -18.87
C ASP A 103 10.46 13.30 -20.27
N ARG A 104 9.15 13.12 -20.51
CA ARG A 104 8.59 12.66 -21.79
C ARG A 104 7.62 13.66 -22.40
#